data_AF-X0UWY0-F1
#
_entry.id   AF-X0UWY0-F1
#
_cell.length_a   1.000
_cell.length_b   1.000
_cell.length_c   1.000
_cell.angle_alpha   90.00
_cell.angle_beta   90.00
_cell.angle_gamma   90.00
#
_symmetry.space_group_name_H-M   'P 1'
#
loop_
_entity.id
_entity.type
_entity.pdbx_description
1 polymer ?
#
loop_
_entity_poly.entity_id
_entity_poly.type
_entity_poly.pdbx_seq_one_letter_code
_entity_poly.pdbx_strand_id
1 'polypeptide(L)'
;LDHRIAWYENDGAANPSFAERAISTSAEYARSVYAADVDGDGDMDVLSASTGDDKIAWYENDQFDGDDRVATGLTSSVYDPAEDLVVDTTYQWRVVAYNAAGITSGPTWTFTTQPPLPGTPSVPAPADGASGIAIATSLDWADCSDAATYDLYLWESLESKPGSPTSMGLTQSNYDPPADLSDNTAHTWQVVARNVTGDTSGPTWTFTTELLPPDMPSTPSPVNGAADALISTNLDWADSANALTYDVYVWETSGSKPGVPTAAGLPT
;
A
#
# COMPACT_ATOMS: atom_id res chain seq x y z
N LEU A 1 5.50 65.41 17.87
CA LEU A 1 6.22 64.13 17.73
C LEU A 1 5.78 63.28 18.88
N ASP A 2 5.38 62.05 18.63
CA ASP A 2 4.78 61.13 19.60
C ASP A 2 5.83 60.30 20.36
N HIS A 3 7.12 60.56 20.13
CA HIS A 3 8.28 59.93 20.81
C HIS A 3 8.40 58.42 20.55
N ARG A 4 7.98 57.96 19.35
CA ARG A 4 7.95 56.53 19.01
C ARG A 4 8.66 56.24 17.68
N ILE A 5 9.21 55.03 17.59
CA ILE A 5 9.56 54.37 16.32
C ILE A 5 8.55 53.25 16.13
N ALA A 6 7.92 53.18 14.96
CA ALA A 6 6.93 52.14 14.65
C ALA A 6 7.09 51.68 13.20
N TRP A 7 6.75 50.41 12.95
CA TRP A 7 6.57 49.88 11.61
C TRP A 7 5.07 49.71 11.33
N TYR A 8 4.69 49.85 10.06
CA TYR A 8 3.31 49.72 9.61
C TYR A 8 3.22 48.51 8.69
N GLU A 9 2.64 47.44 9.22
CA GLU A 9 2.47 46.15 8.56
C GLU A 9 1.39 46.24 7.49
N ASN A 10 1.75 46.00 6.22
CA ASN A 10 0.78 45.89 5.13
C ASN A 10 0.24 44.46 5.07
N ASP A 11 -1.08 44.30 5.10
CA ASP A 11 -1.75 43.00 5.01
C ASP A 11 -1.64 42.29 3.64
N GLY A 12 -1.06 42.96 2.63
CA GLY A 12 -0.81 42.39 1.30
C GLY A 12 -2.06 42.19 0.45
N ALA A 13 -3.22 42.68 0.90
CA ALA A 13 -4.47 42.57 0.16
C ALA A 13 -4.50 43.53 -1.04
N ALA A 14 -5.36 43.22 -2.02
CA ALA A 14 -5.60 44.11 -3.17
C ALA A 14 -6.05 45.53 -2.76
N ASN A 15 -6.69 45.64 -1.58
CA ASN A 15 -6.95 46.89 -0.89
C ASN A 15 -6.21 46.86 0.45
N PRO A 16 -5.03 47.47 0.55
CA PRO A 16 -4.15 47.27 1.69
C PRO A 16 -4.70 47.94 2.96
N SER A 17 -4.60 47.23 4.08
CA SER A 17 -4.70 47.83 5.41
C SER A 17 -3.34 47.82 6.11
N PHE A 18 -3.13 48.81 6.99
CA PHE A 18 -1.88 48.97 7.72
C PHE A 18 -2.10 48.83 9.22
N ALA A 19 -1.42 47.88 9.86
CA ALA A 19 -1.39 47.74 11.31
C ALA A 19 -0.13 48.39 11.88
N GLU A 20 -0.28 49.34 12.82
CA GLU A 20 0.85 49.96 13.52
C GLU A 20 1.44 48.97 14.55
N ARG A 21 2.77 48.87 14.54
CA ARG A 21 3.55 48.05 15.46
C ARG A 21 4.68 48.90 16.02
N ALA A 22 4.63 49.16 17.33
CA ALA A 22 5.67 49.97 17.98
C ALA A 22 6.98 49.18 18.09
N ILE A 23 8.08 49.76 17.59
CA ILE A 23 9.46 49.27 17.76
C ILE A 23 10.05 49.86 19.06
N SER A 24 9.79 51.14 19.29
CA SER A 24 10.21 51.84 20.51
C SER A 24 9.19 52.90 20.88
N THR A 25 8.90 53.02 22.18
CA THR A 25 7.99 54.05 22.71
C THR A 25 8.71 55.17 23.45
N SER A 26 10.04 55.21 23.38
CA SER A 26 10.88 56.14 24.14
C SER A 26 11.97 56.81 23.28
N ALA A 27 11.69 57.02 21.99
CA ALA A 27 12.61 57.66 21.06
C ALA A 27 12.36 59.17 21.03
N GLU A 28 12.93 59.89 21.99
CA GLU A 28 12.60 61.30 22.19
C GLU A 28 13.17 62.18 21.07
N TYR A 29 12.27 62.89 20.37
CA TYR A 29 12.62 63.70 19.21
C TYR A 29 13.46 62.94 18.16
N ALA A 30 13.00 61.73 17.81
CA ALA A 30 13.49 60.98 16.65
C ALA A 30 13.46 61.85 15.39
N ARG A 31 14.60 61.94 14.71
CA ARG A 31 14.82 62.76 13.49
C ARG A 31 15.01 61.94 12.24
N SER A 32 15.56 60.74 12.37
CA SER A 32 15.82 59.83 11.27
C SER A 32 15.55 58.41 11.69
N VAL A 33 14.94 57.65 10.78
CA VAL A 33 14.88 56.20 10.82
C VAL A 33 15.48 55.67 9.53
N TYR A 34 16.23 54.58 9.61
CA TYR A 34 16.82 53.95 8.44
C TYR A 34 16.72 52.44 8.58
N ALA A 35 16.34 51.76 7.51
CA ALA A 35 16.36 50.32 7.46
C ALA A 35 17.64 49.86 6.75
N ALA A 36 18.39 48.98 7.39
CA ALA A 36 19.60 48.36 6.84
C ALA A 36 19.83 47.03 7.53
N ASP A 37 20.37 46.06 6.81
CA ASP A 37 21.01 44.89 7.39
C ASP A 37 22.33 45.34 8.05
N VAL A 38 22.32 45.53 9.38
CA VAL A 38 23.43 46.15 10.12
C VAL A 38 24.50 45.12 10.49
N ASP A 39 24.10 43.88 10.73
CA ASP A 39 24.99 42.80 11.17
C ASP A 39 25.39 41.82 10.03
N GLY A 40 24.76 41.92 8.87
CA GLY A 40 25.08 41.17 7.66
C GLY A 40 24.38 39.81 7.58
N ASP A 41 23.32 39.59 8.35
CA ASP A 41 22.59 38.32 8.40
C ASP A 41 21.53 38.15 7.30
N GLY A 42 21.27 39.24 6.56
CA GLY A 42 20.34 39.29 5.42
C GLY A 42 18.96 39.84 5.76
N ASP A 43 18.68 40.12 7.04
CA ASP A 43 17.42 40.69 7.49
C ASP A 43 17.56 42.21 7.71
N MET A 44 16.52 42.96 7.32
CA MET A 44 16.57 44.43 7.37
C MET A 44 16.26 44.92 8.79
N ASP A 45 17.27 45.39 9.52
CA ASP A 45 17.12 46.02 10.83
C ASP A 45 16.57 47.45 10.74
N VAL A 46 16.27 48.02 11.91
CA VAL A 46 15.89 49.43 12.04
C VAL A 46 16.91 50.20 12.89
N LEU A 47 17.40 51.32 12.38
CA LEU A 47 18.20 52.30 13.10
C LEU A 47 17.38 53.57 13.32
N SER A 48 17.50 54.18 14.50
CA SER A 48 16.94 55.52 14.76
C SER A 48 17.98 56.49 15.32
N ALA A 49 17.92 57.74 14.87
CA ALA A 49 18.67 58.85 15.44
C ALA A 49 17.71 59.82 16.13
N SER A 50 17.89 60.00 17.43
CA SER A 50 17.00 60.77 18.30
C SER A 50 17.79 61.84 19.04
N THR A 51 17.26 63.07 19.00
CA THR A 51 17.95 64.27 19.52
C THR A 51 17.58 64.60 20.97
N GLY A 52 16.45 64.10 21.44
CA GLY A 52 15.98 64.32 22.82
C GLY A 52 16.64 63.40 23.82
N ASP A 53 16.89 62.16 23.41
CA ASP A 53 17.55 61.12 24.20
C ASP A 53 19.06 61.01 23.91
N ASP A 54 19.60 61.87 23.03
CA ASP A 54 21.01 61.91 22.58
C ASP A 54 21.53 60.53 22.14
N LYS A 55 20.74 59.82 21.32
CA LYS A 55 20.96 58.40 21.01
C LYS A 55 20.88 58.06 19.52
N ILE A 56 21.82 57.22 19.09
CA ILE A 56 21.63 56.32 17.94
C ILE A 56 21.24 54.96 18.52
N ALA A 57 20.08 54.44 18.13
CA ALA A 57 19.58 53.14 18.55
C ALA A 57 19.51 52.20 17.35
N TRP A 58 19.92 50.95 17.57
CA TRP A 58 19.72 49.82 16.66
C TRP A 58 18.66 48.90 17.25
N TYR A 59 17.69 48.54 16.41
CA TYR A 59 16.65 47.56 16.69
C TYR A 59 16.85 46.43 15.69
N GLU A 60 17.50 45.38 16.18
CA GLU A 60 17.77 44.15 15.45
C GLU A 60 16.45 43.50 15.03
N ASN A 61 16.40 43.05 13.78
CA ASN A 61 15.26 42.40 13.17
C ASN A 61 15.68 41.02 12.65
N ASP A 62 15.73 40.05 13.55
CA ASP A 62 16.16 38.68 13.24
C ASP A 62 15.27 37.92 12.23
N GLN A 63 14.18 38.53 11.68
CA GLN A 63 13.11 37.96 10.82
C GLN A 63 12.91 36.45 10.89
N PHE A 64 12.95 35.98 12.11
CA PHE A 64 12.56 34.68 12.56
C PHE A 64 12.28 34.91 14.03
N ASP A 65 11.04 35.33 14.27
CA ASP A 65 10.38 35.11 15.55
C ASP A 65 11.01 33.90 16.26
N GLY A 66 11.49 34.14 17.47
CA GLY A 66 12.19 33.15 18.27
C GLY A 66 11.33 31.95 18.70
N ASP A 67 10.39 31.47 17.88
CA ASP A 67 9.45 30.39 18.19
C ASP A 67 9.27 29.33 17.08
N ASP A 68 9.64 29.59 15.82
CA ASP A 68 9.42 28.61 14.73
C ASP A 68 10.63 27.69 14.45
N ARG A 69 11.70 27.80 15.26
CA ARG A 69 12.86 26.90 15.14
C ARG A 69 12.47 25.54 15.69
N VAL A 70 12.42 24.54 14.82
CA VAL A 70 12.16 23.14 15.24
C VAL A 70 13.30 22.52 16.07
N ALA A 71 14.49 23.15 16.09
CA ALA A 71 15.60 22.83 16.98
C ALA A 71 16.60 23.99 17.14
N THR A 72 17.30 24.04 18.28
CA THR A 72 18.35 25.03 18.58
C THR A 72 19.54 24.37 19.28
N GLY A 73 20.71 25.02 19.25
CA GLY A 73 21.90 24.58 20.01
C GLY A 73 22.56 23.29 19.52
N LEU A 74 22.24 22.84 18.29
CA LEU A 74 22.84 21.66 17.70
C LEU A 74 24.34 21.87 17.45
N THR A 75 25.16 20.93 17.91
CA THR A 75 26.62 20.92 17.70
C THR A 75 27.05 19.91 16.64
N SER A 76 26.12 19.10 16.15
CA SER A 76 26.28 18.19 15.01
C SER A 76 25.55 18.73 13.78
N SER A 77 26.09 18.45 12.59
CA SER A 77 25.44 18.75 11.30
C SER A 77 24.34 17.74 10.93
N VAL A 78 23.56 17.30 11.92
CA VAL A 78 22.48 16.32 11.78
C VAL A 78 21.33 16.77 12.69
N TYR A 79 20.12 16.68 12.18
CA TYR A 79 18.88 16.87 12.91
C TYR A 79 17.93 15.71 12.58
N ASP A 80 17.31 15.16 13.60
CA ASP A 80 16.31 14.10 13.51
C ASP A 80 14.99 14.66 14.08
N PRO A 81 13.94 14.82 13.26
CA PRO A 81 12.63 15.27 13.72
C PRO A 81 12.07 14.36 14.82
N ALA A 82 11.34 14.94 15.78
CA ALA A 82 10.74 14.16 16.88
C ALA A 82 9.64 13.19 16.41
N GLU A 83 8.98 13.53 15.29
CA GLU A 83 7.96 12.73 14.64
C GLU A 83 8.33 12.56 13.16
N ASP A 84 7.98 11.42 12.58
CA ASP A 84 8.18 11.17 11.16
C ASP A 84 7.45 12.21 10.30
N LEU A 85 8.06 12.58 9.19
CA LEU A 85 7.44 13.48 8.23
C LEU A 85 6.22 12.80 7.57
N VAL A 86 5.21 13.61 7.29
CA VAL A 86 4.01 13.15 6.60
C VAL A 86 4.39 12.70 5.19
N VAL A 87 3.90 11.54 4.78
CA VAL A 87 4.08 10.98 3.43
C VAL A 87 3.42 11.86 2.36
N ASP A 88 3.87 11.74 1.12
CA ASP A 88 3.40 12.52 -0.04
C ASP A 88 3.30 14.04 0.19
N THR A 89 4.22 14.58 0.99
CA THR A 89 4.19 15.98 1.42
C THR A 89 5.49 16.69 1.04
N THR A 90 5.35 17.86 0.42
CA THR A 90 6.50 18.73 0.11
C THR A 90 6.86 19.58 1.31
N TYR A 91 8.10 19.46 1.75
CA TYR A 91 8.70 20.24 2.83
C TYR A 91 9.71 21.26 2.29
N GLN A 92 9.83 22.37 3.00
CA GLN A 92 10.90 23.35 2.83
C GLN A 92 11.72 23.41 4.11
N TRP A 93 13.04 23.57 4.01
CA TRP A 93 13.93 23.62 5.17
C TRP A 93 15.17 24.48 4.91
N ARG A 94 15.77 25.02 5.97
CA ARG A 94 17.04 25.77 5.96
C ARG A 94 17.81 25.51 7.25
N VAL A 95 19.08 25.90 7.28
CA VAL A 95 19.94 25.81 8.48
C VAL A 95 20.58 27.17 8.74
N VAL A 96 20.62 27.59 10.01
CA VAL A 96 21.29 28.81 10.44
C VAL A 96 22.49 28.44 11.32
N ALA A 97 23.66 29.00 11.02
CA ALA A 97 24.90 28.78 11.75
C ALA A 97 25.21 29.96 12.66
N TYR A 98 25.72 29.68 13.86
CA TYR A 98 26.01 30.68 14.89
C TYR A 98 27.43 30.46 15.42
N ASN A 99 28.15 31.54 15.66
CA ASN A 99 29.36 31.54 16.48
C ASN A 99 29.44 32.82 17.33
N ALA A 100 30.51 32.98 18.11
CA ALA A 100 30.68 34.16 18.97
C ALA A 100 30.80 35.51 18.22
N ALA A 101 31.05 35.48 16.91
CA ALA A 101 31.16 36.65 16.06
C ALA A 101 29.88 37.00 15.31
N GLY A 102 28.89 36.09 15.24
CA GLY A 102 27.61 36.36 14.56
C GLY A 102 26.90 35.12 14.04
N ILE A 103 25.92 35.38 13.17
CA ILE A 103 24.95 34.42 12.64
C ILE A 103 25.08 34.40 11.10
N THR A 104 24.77 33.27 10.47
CA THR A 104 24.63 33.21 9.01
C THR A 104 23.56 32.20 8.62
N SER A 105 22.56 32.62 7.82
CA SER A 105 21.54 31.73 7.29
C SER A 105 22.00 31.05 5.99
N GLY A 106 21.71 29.76 5.86
CA GLY A 106 21.77 29.04 4.59
C GLY A 106 20.56 29.35 3.67
N PRO A 107 20.59 28.87 2.41
CA PRO A 107 19.45 28.97 1.50
C PRO A 107 18.29 28.07 1.95
N THR A 108 17.10 28.30 1.35
CA THR A 108 15.95 27.40 1.51
C THR A 108 16.05 26.25 0.51
N TRP A 109 15.97 25.02 1.01
CA TRP A 109 15.90 23.78 0.24
C TRP A 109 14.51 23.18 0.31
N THR A 110 14.17 22.33 -0.67
CA THR A 110 12.86 21.69 -0.77
C THR A 110 13.01 20.20 -1.08
N PHE A 111 12.13 19.37 -0.52
CA PHE A 111 12.01 17.95 -0.89
C PHE A 111 10.56 17.47 -0.72
N THR A 112 10.21 16.35 -1.34
CA THR A 112 8.90 15.68 -1.16
C THR A 112 9.13 14.30 -0.59
N THR A 113 8.37 13.92 0.43
CA THR A 113 8.40 12.58 1.01
C THR A 113 7.79 11.55 0.06
N GLN A 114 8.10 10.27 0.27
CA GLN A 114 7.55 9.18 -0.56
C GLN A 114 6.02 9.08 -0.43
N PRO A 115 5.30 8.55 -1.44
CA PRO A 115 3.86 8.28 -1.31
C PRO A 115 3.58 7.22 -0.23
N PRO A 116 2.34 7.10 0.27
CA PRO A 116 2.00 6.05 1.23
C PRO A 116 2.28 4.64 0.68
N LEU A 117 2.44 3.66 1.57
CA LEU A 117 2.42 2.26 1.17
C LEU A 117 1.06 1.90 0.54
N PRO A 118 1.01 0.88 -0.33
CA PRO A 118 -0.26 0.41 -0.90
C PRO A 118 -1.27 0.04 0.19
N GLY A 119 -2.56 0.25 -0.09
CA GLY A 119 -3.65 -0.26 0.72
C GLY A 119 -3.60 -1.78 0.89
N THR A 120 -4.16 -2.29 1.97
CA THR A 120 -4.20 -3.74 2.22
C THR A 120 -5.22 -4.42 1.29
N PRO A 121 -4.83 -5.49 0.57
CA PRO A 121 -5.77 -6.33 -0.19
C PRO A 121 -6.96 -6.78 0.67
N SER A 122 -8.16 -6.70 0.11
CA SER A 122 -9.42 -6.96 0.82
C SER A 122 -10.52 -7.44 -0.12
N VAL A 123 -11.65 -7.89 0.44
CA VAL A 123 -12.85 -8.33 -0.31
C VAL A 123 -12.51 -9.40 -1.36
N PRO A 124 -12.06 -10.59 -0.94
CA PRO A 124 -11.71 -11.66 -1.87
C PRO A 124 -12.93 -12.21 -2.60
N ALA A 125 -12.74 -12.58 -3.86
CA ALA A 125 -13.59 -13.47 -4.62
C ALA A 125 -12.70 -14.58 -5.23
N PRO A 126 -12.99 -15.87 -4.99
CA PRO A 126 -14.03 -16.41 -4.13
C PRO A 126 -13.97 -15.89 -2.70
N ALA A 127 -15.13 -15.77 -2.05
CA ALA A 127 -15.20 -15.32 -0.67
C ALA A 127 -14.42 -16.26 0.26
N ASP A 128 -13.81 -15.71 1.32
CA ASP A 128 -13.02 -16.51 2.25
C ASP A 128 -13.84 -17.64 2.89
N GLY A 129 -13.32 -18.86 2.80
CA GLY A 129 -13.95 -20.09 3.25
C GLY A 129 -15.04 -20.65 2.32
N ALA A 130 -15.22 -20.11 1.12
CA ALA A 130 -16.24 -20.60 0.19
C ALA A 130 -15.93 -22.04 -0.29
N SER A 131 -16.97 -22.81 -0.58
CA SER A 131 -16.86 -24.19 -1.06
C SER A 131 -17.71 -24.42 -2.30
N GLY A 132 -17.40 -25.48 -3.06
CA GLY A 132 -18.09 -25.78 -4.32
C GLY A 132 -17.77 -24.77 -5.42
N ILE A 133 -16.57 -24.20 -5.38
CA ILE A 133 -16.11 -23.23 -6.38
C ILE A 133 -15.67 -23.97 -7.64
N ALA A 134 -16.05 -23.47 -8.81
CA ALA A 134 -15.65 -24.09 -10.07
C ALA A 134 -14.13 -24.21 -10.17
N ILE A 135 -13.63 -25.33 -10.70
CA ILE A 135 -12.18 -25.55 -10.89
C ILE A 135 -11.52 -24.52 -11.82
N ALA A 136 -12.31 -23.90 -12.69
CA ALA A 136 -11.91 -22.84 -13.62
C ALA A 136 -12.17 -21.43 -13.06
N THR A 137 -12.29 -21.27 -11.73
CA THR A 137 -12.54 -19.96 -11.13
C THR A 137 -11.36 -19.01 -11.32
N SER A 138 -11.67 -17.74 -11.58
CA SER A 138 -10.72 -16.65 -11.40
C SER A 138 -10.73 -16.17 -9.95
N LEU A 139 -9.64 -15.54 -9.52
CA LEU A 139 -9.47 -14.87 -8.24
C LEU A 139 -9.54 -13.35 -8.45
N ASP A 140 -10.15 -12.63 -7.52
CA ASP A 140 -10.36 -11.18 -7.58
C ASP A 140 -10.35 -10.60 -6.17
N TRP A 141 -9.92 -9.34 -6.04
CA TRP A 141 -9.89 -8.61 -4.78
C TRP A 141 -10.21 -7.13 -5.03
N ALA A 142 -10.54 -6.38 -3.97
CA ALA A 142 -10.75 -4.94 -4.11
C ALA A 142 -9.46 -4.20 -4.48
N ASP A 143 -9.57 -3.23 -5.39
CA ASP A 143 -8.48 -2.31 -5.74
C ASP A 143 -7.87 -1.69 -4.48
N CYS A 144 -6.55 -1.81 -4.35
CA CYS A 144 -5.81 -1.23 -3.25
C CYS A 144 -5.42 0.22 -3.59
N SER A 145 -5.66 1.15 -2.68
CA SER A 145 -5.17 2.53 -2.83
C SER A 145 -3.66 2.54 -3.00
N ASP A 146 -3.15 3.44 -3.84
CA ASP A 146 -1.70 3.65 -4.05
C ASP A 146 -0.92 2.41 -4.52
N ALA A 147 -1.59 1.32 -4.90
CA ALA A 147 -0.96 0.14 -5.49
C ALA A 147 -0.66 0.38 -6.98
N ALA A 148 0.56 0.05 -7.39
CA ALA A 148 0.97 0.03 -8.79
C ALA A 148 0.85 -1.38 -9.39
N THR A 149 1.20 -2.41 -8.61
CA THR A 149 1.13 -3.81 -9.03
C THR A 149 0.79 -4.74 -7.87
N TYR A 150 0.50 -6.01 -8.18
CA TYR A 150 0.22 -7.06 -7.22
C TYR A 150 1.02 -8.33 -7.52
N ASP A 151 1.50 -8.97 -6.46
CA ASP A 151 2.03 -10.34 -6.51
C ASP A 151 1.01 -11.27 -5.84
N LEU A 152 0.59 -12.31 -6.56
CA LEU A 152 -0.39 -13.30 -6.09
C LEU A 152 0.29 -14.62 -5.78
N TYR A 153 -0.02 -15.17 -4.61
CA TYR A 153 0.39 -16.49 -4.14
C TYR A 153 -0.86 -17.36 -4.04
N LEU A 154 -0.83 -18.55 -4.63
CA LEU A 154 -1.89 -19.56 -4.58
C LEU A 154 -1.26 -20.93 -4.37
N TRP A 155 -1.77 -21.70 -3.41
CA TRP A 155 -1.29 -23.04 -3.09
C TRP A 155 -2.41 -23.92 -2.53
N GLU A 156 -2.21 -25.23 -2.51
CA GLU A 156 -3.14 -26.14 -1.81
C GLU A 156 -2.99 -25.99 -0.29
N SER A 157 -4.08 -25.95 0.45
CA SER A 157 -4.07 -25.59 1.88
C SER A 157 -3.29 -26.56 2.77
N LEU A 158 -3.02 -27.77 2.29
CA LEU A 158 -2.19 -28.76 2.99
C LEU A 158 -0.69 -28.60 2.72
N GLU A 159 -0.31 -27.73 1.79
CA GLU A 159 1.06 -27.41 1.45
C GLU A 159 1.54 -26.13 2.17
N SER A 160 2.86 -25.92 2.18
CA SER A 160 3.43 -24.65 2.66
C SER A 160 3.31 -23.56 1.61
N LYS A 161 3.13 -22.31 2.06
CA LYS A 161 3.14 -21.13 1.19
C LYS A 161 4.40 -21.14 0.28
N PRO A 162 4.24 -20.96 -1.05
CA PRO A 162 5.35 -20.87 -1.97
C PRO A 162 6.32 -19.71 -1.64
N GLY A 163 7.62 -19.94 -1.84
CA GLY A 163 8.64 -18.90 -1.63
C GLY A 163 8.65 -17.80 -2.70
N SER A 164 8.08 -18.08 -3.87
CA SER A 164 7.89 -17.15 -4.98
C SER A 164 6.41 -17.03 -5.32
N PRO A 165 5.94 -15.87 -5.82
CA PRO A 165 4.55 -15.71 -6.19
C PRO A 165 4.16 -16.61 -7.37
N THR A 166 2.92 -17.07 -7.38
CA THR A 166 2.28 -17.77 -8.50
C THR A 166 2.16 -16.84 -9.71
N SER A 167 1.89 -15.56 -9.48
CA SER A 167 1.93 -14.52 -10.51
C SER A 167 2.52 -13.23 -9.94
N MET A 168 3.43 -12.60 -10.69
CA MET A 168 4.18 -11.41 -10.26
C MET A 168 3.81 -10.20 -11.11
N GLY A 169 3.64 -9.04 -10.48
CA GLY A 169 3.50 -7.77 -11.18
C GLY A 169 2.16 -7.59 -11.93
N LEU A 170 1.08 -8.18 -11.44
CA LEU A 170 -0.26 -7.96 -11.98
C LEU A 170 -0.64 -6.48 -11.85
N THR A 171 -1.18 -5.88 -12.91
CA THR A 171 -1.61 -4.47 -12.91
C THR A 171 -3.11 -4.32 -12.66
N GLN A 172 -3.85 -5.42 -12.67
CA GLN A 172 -5.27 -5.49 -12.31
C GLN A 172 -5.41 -6.29 -11.01
N SER A 173 -6.51 -6.06 -10.32
CA SER A 173 -6.88 -6.70 -9.05
C SER A 173 -7.54 -8.08 -9.23
N ASN A 174 -7.18 -8.78 -10.31
CA ASN A 174 -7.70 -10.10 -10.64
C ASN A 174 -6.58 -11.03 -11.15
N TYR A 175 -6.86 -12.32 -11.11
CA TYR A 175 -6.01 -13.37 -11.62
C TYR A 175 -6.83 -14.56 -12.09
N ASP A 176 -6.66 -14.93 -13.36
CA ASP A 176 -7.23 -16.15 -13.91
C ASP A 176 -6.14 -17.23 -14.01
N PRO A 177 -6.24 -18.33 -13.24
CA PRO A 177 -5.27 -19.43 -13.33
C PRO A 177 -5.17 -19.97 -14.77
N PRO A 178 -3.96 -20.24 -15.29
CA PRO A 178 -3.78 -20.70 -16.67
C PRO A 178 -4.23 -22.16 -16.90
N ALA A 179 -4.54 -22.89 -15.84
CA ALA A 179 -5.04 -24.25 -15.86
C ALA A 179 -6.06 -24.43 -14.72
N ASP A 180 -7.00 -25.35 -14.92
CA ASP A 180 -7.99 -25.71 -13.91
C ASP A 180 -7.31 -26.19 -12.63
N LEU A 181 -7.90 -25.82 -11.50
CA LEU A 181 -7.45 -26.23 -10.17
C LEU A 181 -7.86 -27.68 -9.88
N SER A 182 -7.13 -28.33 -8.97
CA SER A 182 -7.49 -29.66 -8.43
C SER A 182 -8.92 -29.63 -7.89
N ASP A 183 -9.72 -30.65 -8.18
CA ASP A 183 -11.11 -30.73 -7.72
C ASP A 183 -11.19 -31.18 -6.26
N ASN A 184 -12.30 -30.85 -5.58
CA ASN A 184 -12.54 -31.11 -4.16
C ASN A 184 -11.34 -30.77 -3.24
N THR A 185 -10.58 -29.75 -3.61
CA THR A 185 -9.31 -29.39 -3.00
C THR A 185 -9.42 -28.03 -2.33
N ALA A 186 -8.96 -27.95 -1.09
CA ALA A 186 -8.85 -26.68 -0.39
C ALA A 186 -7.61 -25.93 -0.90
N HIS A 187 -7.81 -24.70 -1.36
CA HIS A 187 -6.77 -23.79 -1.78
C HIS A 187 -6.69 -22.60 -0.82
N THR A 188 -5.46 -22.13 -0.60
CA THR A 188 -5.16 -20.91 0.12
C THR A 188 -4.45 -19.94 -0.81
N TRP A 189 -4.76 -18.65 -0.71
CA TRP A 189 -4.13 -17.61 -1.51
C TRP A 189 -3.92 -16.32 -0.73
N GLN A 190 -2.97 -15.52 -1.21
CA GLN A 190 -2.61 -14.22 -0.63
C GLN A 190 -2.15 -13.29 -1.74
N VAL A 191 -2.47 -12.00 -1.58
CA VAL A 191 -2.01 -10.94 -2.47
C VAL A 191 -1.06 -10.01 -1.71
N VAL A 192 0.00 -9.56 -2.39
CA VAL A 192 0.92 -8.52 -1.93
C VAL A 192 0.80 -7.35 -2.90
N ALA A 193 0.25 -6.22 -2.44
CA ALA A 193 0.19 -4.99 -3.21
C ALA A 193 1.52 -4.24 -3.14
N ARG A 194 1.96 -3.63 -4.24
CA ARG A 194 3.27 -2.97 -4.35
C ARG A 194 3.19 -1.60 -4.99
N ASN A 195 4.04 -0.69 -4.53
CA ASN A 195 4.34 0.57 -5.23
C ASN A 195 5.82 0.95 -5.06
N VAL A 196 6.17 2.18 -5.45
CA VAL A 196 7.54 2.68 -5.37
C VAL A 196 8.07 2.84 -3.94
N THR A 197 7.17 2.97 -2.96
CA THR A 197 7.51 3.07 -1.53
C THR A 197 7.76 1.69 -0.93
N GLY A 198 6.98 0.69 -1.33
CA GLY A 198 7.18 -0.69 -0.90
C GLY A 198 5.95 -1.59 -1.04
N ASP A 199 5.89 -2.59 -0.17
CA ASP A 199 4.96 -3.71 -0.26
C ASP A 199 4.00 -3.73 0.94
N THR A 200 2.73 -4.04 0.68
CA THR A 200 1.71 -4.31 1.70
C THR A 200 1.13 -5.71 1.47
N SER A 201 1.38 -6.63 2.40
CA SER A 201 0.81 -7.97 2.36
C SER A 201 -0.64 -7.99 2.85
N GLY A 202 -1.54 -8.61 2.09
CA GLY A 202 -2.92 -8.88 2.51
C GLY A 202 -3.04 -10.08 3.46
N PRO A 203 -4.25 -10.37 3.96
CA PRO A 203 -4.52 -11.62 4.68
C PRO A 203 -4.44 -12.85 3.75
N THR A 204 -4.43 -14.03 4.34
CA THR A 204 -4.60 -15.30 3.62
C THR A 204 -6.09 -15.63 3.53
N TRP A 205 -6.56 -15.95 2.32
CA TRP A 205 -7.92 -16.40 2.07
C TRP A 205 -7.96 -17.84 1.61
N THR A 206 -9.07 -18.51 1.86
CA THR A 206 -9.27 -19.92 1.53
C THR A 206 -10.51 -20.13 0.69
N PHE A 207 -10.51 -21.17 -0.14
CA PHE A 207 -11.71 -21.70 -0.76
C PHE A 207 -11.53 -23.19 -1.06
N THR A 208 -12.61 -23.89 -1.36
CA THR A 208 -12.60 -25.31 -1.76
C THR A 208 -13.28 -25.46 -3.11
N THR A 209 -12.60 -26.11 -4.05
CA THR A 209 -13.15 -26.40 -5.38
C THR A 209 -14.28 -27.42 -5.31
N GLU A 210 -15.13 -27.44 -6.32
CA GLU A 210 -16.18 -28.43 -6.49
C GLU A 210 -15.61 -29.85 -6.66
N LEU A 211 -16.36 -30.85 -6.21
CA LEU A 211 -16.08 -32.25 -6.52
C LEU A 211 -16.67 -32.56 -7.90
N LEU A 212 -15.84 -33.03 -8.83
CA LEU A 212 -16.33 -33.43 -10.15
C LEU A 212 -17.04 -34.79 -10.09
N PRO A 213 -17.97 -35.05 -11.02
CA PRO A 213 -18.53 -36.38 -11.17
C PRO A 213 -17.44 -37.41 -11.49
N PRO A 214 -17.68 -38.70 -11.21
CA PRO A 214 -16.77 -39.75 -11.63
C PRO A 214 -16.51 -39.74 -13.13
N ASP A 215 -15.28 -40.05 -13.52
CA ASP A 215 -14.95 -40.27 -14.92
C ASP A 215 -15.78 -41.42 -15.50
N MET A 216 -15.92 -41.40 -16.82
CA MET A 216 -16.60 -42.49 -17.52
C MET A 216 -15.78 -43.78 -17.40
N PRO A 217 -16.39 -44.92 -17.00
CA PRO A 217 -15.70 -46.21 -17.01
C PRO A 217 -15.10 -46.52 -18.37
N SER A 218 -13.86 -47.03 -18.39
CA SER A 218 -13.11 -47.23 -19.63
C SER A 218 -12.30 -48.53 -19.63
N THR A 219 -11.71 -48.86 -20.78
CA THR A 219 -10.88 -50.07 -20.98
C THR A 219 -11.51 -51.38 -20.46
N PRO A 220 -12.71 -51.76 -20.92
CA PRO A 220 -13.37 -52.96 -20.42
C PRO A 220 -12.56 -54.22 -20.78
N SER A 221 -12.55 -55.17 -19.86
CA SER A 221 -12.09 -56.55 -20.07
C SER A 221 -13.24 -57.50 -19.67
N PRO A 222 -13.72 -58.35 -20.58
CA PRO A 222 -13.33 -58.47 -21.98
C PRO A 222 -13.53 -57.18 -22.79
N VAL A 223 -12.64 -56.96 -23.76
CA VAL A 223 -12.76 -55.83 -24.68
C VAL A 223 -14.07 -55.90 -25.46
N ASN A 224 -14.63 -54.75 -25.81
CA ASN A 224 -15.88 -54.66 -26.56
C ASN A 224 -15.79 -55.49 -27.86
N GLY A 225 -16.70 -56.45 -28.02
CA GLY A 225 -16.76 -57.35 -29.18
C GLY A 225 -15.79 -58.55 -29.14
N ALA A 226 -15.17 -58.85 -28.00
CA ALA A 226 -14.36 -60.07 -27.85
C ALA A 226 -15.16 -61.33 -28.19
N ALA A 227 -14.60 -62.17 -29.06
CA ALA A 227 -15.12 -63.50 -29.37
C ALA A 227 -14.47 -64.54 -28.45
N ASP A 228 -15.18 -65.63 -28.16
CA ASP A 228 -14.68 -66.81 -27.42
C ASP A 228 -14.09 -66.51 -26.03
N ALA A 229 -14.63 -65.50 -25.33
CA ALA A 229 -14.28 -65.24 -23.93
C ALA A 229 -14.61 -66.47 -23.05
N LEU A 230 -13.70 -66.83 -22.15
CA LEU A 230 -13.91 -67.97 -21.23
C LEU A 230 -15.15 -67.73 -20.37
N ILE A 231 -15.94 -68.78 -20.12
CA ILE A 231 -17.12 -68.69 -19.25
C ILE A 231 -16.79 -68.29 -17.79
N SER A 232 -15.53 -68.44 -17.39
CA SER A 232 -15.00 -68.07 -16.08
C SER A 232 -14.30 -66.70 -16.09
N THR A 233 -14.50 -65.91 -17.14
CA THR A 233 -13.93 -64.57 -17.27
C THR A 233 -14.50 -63.64 -16.21
N ASN A 234 -13.62 -62.85 -15.60
CA ASN A 234 -14.02 -61.72 -14.79
C ASN A 234 -14.29 -60.49 -15.67
N LEU A 235 -15.27 -59.68 -15.26
CA LEU A 235 -15.48 -58.36 -15.84
C LEU A 235 -14.60 -57.36 -15.09
N ASP A 236 -13.88 -56.53 -15.83
CA ASP A 236 -12.95 -55.55 -15.29
C ASP A 236 -12.94 -54.29 -16.18
N TRP A 237 -12.53 -53.16 -15.63
CA TRP A 237 -12.43 -51.86 -16.31
C TRP A 237 -11.36 -51.01 -15.60
N ALA A 238 -10.87 -49.96 -16.25
CA ALA A 238 -9.97 -49.02 -15.56
C ALA A 238 -10.73 -48.21 -14.51
N ASP A 239 -10.08 -47.99 -13.37
CA ASP A 239 -10.59 -47.14 -12.30
C ASP A 239 -10.98 -45.76 -12.85
N SER A 240 -12.20 -45.36 -12.53
CA SER A 240 -12.75 -44.04 -12.85
C SER A 240 -12.36 -43.06 -11.74
N ALA A 241 -11.67 -41.98 -12.08
CA ALA A 241 -11.36 -40.92 -11.11
C ALA A 241 -12.66 -40.44 -10.46
N ASN A 242 -12.61 -40.05 -9.18
CA ASN A 242 -13.75 -39.62 -8.35
C ASN A 242 -14.88 -40.66 -8.14
N ALA A 243 -14.76 -41.88 -8.67
CA ALA A 243 -15.67 -42.95 -8.27
C ALA A 243 -15.42 -43.35 -6.81
N LEU A 244 -16.49 -43.68 -6.09
CA LEU A 244 -16.42 -44.31 -4.76
C LEU A 244 -16.91 -45.76 -4.83
N THR A 245 -17.86 -46.02 -5.72
CA THR A 245 -18.47 -47.34 -5.91
C THR A 245 -18.97 -47.51 -7.34
N TYR A 246 -19.10 -48.76 -7.79
CA TYR A 246 -19.70 -49.11 -9.08
C TYR A 246 -20.94 -50.00 -8.93
N ASP A 247 -21.89 -49.80 -9.84
CA ASP A 247 -23.02 -50.70 -10.08
C ASP A 247 -22.86 -51.37 -11.44
N VAL A 248 -22.88 -52.71 -11.48
CA VAL A 248 -22.69 -53.51 -12.68
C VAL A 248 -24.01 -54.14 -13.10
N TYR A 249 -24.38 -53.99 -14.37
CA TYR A 249 -25.57 -54.60 -14.97
C TYR A 249 -25.12 -55.61 -16.03
N VAL A 250 -25.54 -56.86 -15.91
CA VAL A 250 -25.24 -57.93 -16.87
C VAL A 250 -26.54 -58.54 -17.37
N TRP A 251 -26.66 -58.70 -18.68
CA TRP A 251 -27.81 -59.32 -19.32
C TRP A 251 -27.44 -59.97 -20.65
N GLU A 252 -28.24 -60.95 -21.06
CA GLU A 252 -28.12 -61.54 -22.40
C GLU A 252 -28.80 -60.66 -23.44
N THR A 253 -28.27 -60.61 -24.66
CA THR A 253 -28.85 -59.83 -25.78
C THR A 253 -30.29 -60.24 -26.11
N SER A 254 -30.65 -61.49 -25.85
CA SER A 254 -32.01 -62.03 -25.98
C SER A 254 -32.97 -61.59 -24.88
N GLY A 255 -32.47 -61.05 -23.76
CA GLY A 255 -33.23 -60.65 -22.58
C GLY A 255 -33.44 -59.13 -22.47
N SER A 256 -34.21 -58.73 -21.45
CA SER A 256 -34.39 -57.33 -21.09
C SER A 256 -33.31 -56.86 -20.12
N LYS A 257 -32.82 -55.62 -20.29
CA LYS A 257 -31.91 -54.98 -19.32
C LYS A 257 -32.54 -55.00 -17.91
N PRO A 258 -31.81 -55.45 -16.87
CA PRO A 258 -32.27 -55.43 -15.49
C PRO A 258 -32.61 -54.01 -15.03
N GLY A 259 -33.69 -53.88 -14.25
CA GLY A 259 -34.07 -52.62 -13.60
C GLY A 259 -33.24 -52.27 -12.35
N VAL A 260 -32.42 -53.21 -11.88
CA VAL A 260 -31.49 -53.06 -10.75
C VAL A 260 -30.14 -53.68 -11.10
N PRO A 261 -29.02 -53.25 -10.48
CA PRO A 261 -27.71 -53.81 -10.77
C PRO A 261 -27.63 -55.31 -10.47
N THR A 262 -26.85 -56.03 -11.27
CA THR A 262 -26.43 -57.42 -11.01
C THR A 262 -25.47 -57.47 -9.81
N ALA A 263 -24.61 -56.47 -9.65
CA ALA A 263 -23.81 -56.21 -8.46
C ALA A 263 -23.83 -54.71 -8.17
N ALA A 264 -24.00 -54.33 -6.91
CA ALA A 264 -24.16 -52.92 -6.51
C ALA A 264 -23.14 -52.53 -5.44
N GLY A 265 -22.69 -51.27 -5.48
CA GLY A 265 -21.81 -50.72 -4.45
C GLY A 265 -20.42 -51.36 -4.39
N LEU A 266 -19.89 -51.87 -5.51
CA LEU A 266 -18.54 -52.44 -5.55
C LEU A 266 -17.53 -51.33 -5.28
N PRO A 267 -16.63 -51.47 -4.29
CA PRO A 267 -15.65 -50.43 -3.98
C PRO A 267 -14.67 -50.26 -5.13
N THR A 268 -14.18 -49.03 -5.32
CA THR A 268 -12.96 -48.73 -6.09
C THR A 268 -11.74 -49.35 -5.41
#